data_AF-A0A842M9N6-F1
#
_entry.id   AF-A0A842M9N6-F1
#
_cell.length_a   1.000
_cell.length_b   1.000
_cell.length_c   1.000
_cell.angle_alpha   90.00
_cell.angle_beta   90.00
_cell.angle_gamma   90.00
#
_symmetry.space_group_name_H-M   'P 1'
#
loop_
_entity.id
_entity.type
_entity.pdbx_description
1 polymer ?
#
loop_
_entity_poly.entity_id
_entity_poly.type
_entity_poly.pdbx_seq_one_letter_code
_entity_poly.pdbx_strand_id
1 'polypeptide(L)' 'PITSTSANISGMKTHNNIKDIIQQIGEVNLAIDAGPLKGGPSTVIDLTTDPPKILRKGAGIEKIKKIMVGLKL' A
#
# COMPACT_ATOMS: atom_id res chain seq x y z
N PRO A 1 1.78 -16.23 8.06
CA PRO A 1 1.42 -15.07 7.22
C PRO A 1 0.75 -14.00 8.10
N ILE A 2 0.94 -12.72 7.80
CA ILE A 2 0.20 -11.62 8.44
C ILE A 2 -0.62 -10.94 7.35
N THR A 3 -1.94 -11.01 7.46
CA THR A 3 -2.85 -10.33 6.54
C THR A 3 -3.09 -8.92 7.06
N SER A 4 -2.91 -7.91 6.21
CA SER A 4 -3.07 -6.52 6.61
C SER A 4 -3.54 -5.65 5.43
N THR A 5 -4.22 -4.56 5.76
CA THR A 5 -4.62 -3.47 4.87
C THR A 5 -4.01 -2.16 5.36
N SER A 6 -4.36 -1.03 4.74
CA SER A 6 -4.09 0.27 5.38
C SER A 6 -4.86 0.37 6.70
N ALA A 7 -4.21 0.95 7.72
CA ALA A 7 -4.81 1.16 9.03
C ALA A 7 -5.68 2.42 9.04
N ASN A 8 -6.91 2.27 8.55
CA ASN A 8 -7.93 3.31 8.56
C ASN A 8 -9.33 2.69 8.52
N ILE A 9 -10.34 3.46 8.94
CA ILE A 9 -11.75 3.12 8.67
C ILE A 9 -11.99 3.17 7.16
N SER A 10 -12.72 2.20 6.63
CA SER A 10 -13.02 2.09 5.19
C SER A 10 -13.59 3.39 4.62
N GLY A 11 -13.05 3.83 3.49
CA GLY A 11 -13.46 5.06 2.80
C GLY A 11 -12.89 6.36 3.38
N MET A 12 -12.29 6.31 4.58
CA MET A 12 -11.65 7.47 5.18
C MET A 12 -10.18 7.60 4.77
N LYS A 13 -9.58 8.76 5.10
CA LYS A 13 -8.17 9.05 4.85
C LYS A 13 -7.27 8.05 5.56
N THR A 14 -6.21 7.61 4.87
CA THR A 14 -5.09 6.87 5.48
C THR A 14 -4.09 7.85 6.09
N HIS A 15 -3.77 7.64 7.37
CA HIS A 15 -2.76 8.41 8.09
C HIS A 15 -1.40 7.70 8.10
N ASN A 16 -0.33 8.47 8.30
CA ASN A 16 1.04 7.97 8.28
C ASN A 16 1.72 7.96 9.66
N ASN A 17 1.00 8.33 10.72
CA ASN A 17 1.50 8.36 12.09
C ASN A 17 0.45 7.75 13.02
N ILE A 18 0.89 7.17 14.13
CA ILE A 18 0.00 6.40 15.01
C ILE A 18 -0.99 7.26 15.76
N LYS A 19 -0.61 8.49 16.11
CA LYS A 19 -1.50 9.42 16.81
C LYS A 19 -2.80 9.60 16.02
N ASP A 20 -2.71 9.93 14.75
CA ASP A 20 -3.89 10.14 13.90
C ASP A 20 -4.63 8.83 13.61
N ILE A 21 -3.90 7.72 13.42
CA ILE A 21 -4.51 6.40 13.18
C ILE A 21 -5.37 5.97 14.37
N ILE A 22 -4.86 6.09 15.59
CA ILE A 22 -5.57 5.72 16.82
C ILE A 22 -6.71 6.69 17.09
N GLN A 23 -6.52 7.99 16.83
CA GLN A 23 -7.61 8.96 16.92
C GLN A 23 -8.79 8.60 15.99
N GLN A 24 -8.50 8.01 14.83
CA GLN A 24 -9.53 7.58 13.88
C GLN A 24 -10.15 6.23 14.23
N ILE A 25 -9.32 5.20 14.48
CA ILE A 25 -9.76 3.81 14.64
C ILE A 25 -10.35 3.56 16.03
N GLY A 26 -9.84 4.26 17.05
CA GLY A 26 -10.18 4.01 18.45
C GLY A 26 -9.33 2.91 19.07
N GLU A 27 -9.92 2.18 20.01
CA GLU A 27 -9.23 1.16 20.81
C GLU A 27 -8.84 -0.06 19.97
N VAL A 28 -7.59 -0.49 20.12
CA VAL A 28 -7.03 -1.69 19.48
C VAL A 28 -6.23 -2.48 20.51
N ASN A 29 -6.10 -3.79 20.33
CA ASN A 29 -5.35 -4.62 21.27
C ASN A 29 -3.84 -4.33 21.28
N LEU A 30 -3.28 -3.82 20.18
CA LEU A 30 -1.87 -3.48 20.04
C LEU A 30 -1.65 -2.41 18.97
N ALA A 31 -0.81 -1.42 19.28
CA ALA A 31 -0.27 -0.45 18.34
C ALA A 31 1.25 -0.36 18.51
N ILE A 32 2.01 -0.30 17.41
CA ILE A 32 3.48 -0.29 17.42
C ILE A 32 4.00 0.99 16.77
N ASP A 33 4.54 1.93 17.57
CA ASP A 33 5.09 3.19 17.09
C ASP A 33 6.55 3.11 16.66
N ALA A 34 6.77 3.15 15.35
CA ALA A 34 8.08 3.23 14.71
C ALA A 34 8.29 4.58 14.00
N GLY A 35 7.50 5.60 14.35
CA GLY A 35 7.53 6.92 13.74
C GLY A 35 6.75 7.01 12.41
N PRO A 36 6.80 8.17 11.74
CA PRO A 36 6.01 8.42 10.53
C PRO A 36 6.43 7.54 9.35
N LEU A 37 5.44 6.95 8.69
CA LEU A 37 5.66 6.21 7.45
C LEU A 37 6.12 7.14 6.32
N LYS A 38 7.11 6.65 5.56
CA LYS A 38 7.60 7.28 4.34
C LYS A 38 7.07 6.52 3.13
N GLY A 39 6.59 7.25 2.12
CA GLY A 39 6.09 6.68 0.87
C GLY A 39 4.59 6.42 0.87
N GLY A 40 4.13 5.77 -0.21
CA GLY A 40 2.72 5.49 -0.46
C GLY A 40 2.39 3.99 -0.45
N PRO A 41 1.13 3.62 -0.73
CA PRO A 41 0.71 2.21 -0.78
C PRO A 41 1.49 1.44 -1.83
N SER A 42 1.51 0.11 -1.72
CA SER A 42 2.17 -0.76 -2.69
C SER A 42 1.53 -0.70 -4.08
N THR A 43 2.38 -0.86 -5.11
CA THR A 43 1.93 -1.20 -6.47
C THR A 43 1.43 -2.64 -6.47
N VAL A 44 0.31 -2.90 -7.14
CA VAL A 44 -0.26 -4.25 -7.32
C VAL A 44 -0.32 -4.56 -8.81
N ILE A 45 0.24 -5.71 -9.18
CA ILE A 45 0.32 -6.20 -10.56
C ILE A 45 -0.37 -7.55 -10.59
N ASP A 46 -1.30 -7.70 -11.51
CA ASP A 46 -1.91 -8.97 -11.87
C ASP A 46 -1.01 -9.71 -12.87
N LEU A 47 -0.42 -10.82 -12.40
CA LEU A 47 0.43 -11.71 -13.19
C LEU A 47 -0.35 -12.94 -13.70
N THR A 48 -1.67 -12.99 -13.52
CA THR A 48 -2.52 -14.08 -14.02
C THR A 48 -2.92 -13.89 -15.49
N THR A 49 -2.61 -12.73 -16.07
CA THR A 49 -2.90 -12.38 -17.46
C THR A 49 -1.63 -12.06 -18.24
N ASP A 50 -1.67 -12.26 -19.56
CA ASP A 50 -0.60 -11.89 -20.49
C ASP A 50 -1.16 -10.91 -21.55
N PRO A 51 -0.70 -9.65 -21.60
CA PRO A 51 0.33 -9.07 -20.73
C PRO A 51 -0.17 -8.80 -19.30
N PRO A 52 0.72 -8.82 -18.28
CA PRO A 52 0.44 -8.41 -16.92
C PRO A 52 -0.21 -7.04 -16.81
N LYS A 53 -1.11 -6.89 -15.84
CA LYS A 53 -1.90 -5.66 -15.65
C LYS A 53 -1.58 -4.99 -14.34
N ILE A 54 -1.38 -3.67 -14.37
CA ILE A 54 -1.25 -2.88 -13.14
C ILE A 54 -2.66 -2.63 -12.58
N LEU A 55 -3.00 -3.28 -11.47
CA LEU A 55 -4.27 -3.08 -10.78
C LEU A 55 -4.27 -1.84 -9.89
N ARG A 56 -3.12 -1.53 -9.29
CA ARG A 56 -2.94 -0.34 -8.46
C ARG A 56 -1.54 0.25 -8.65
N LYS A 57 -1.47 1.55 -8.92
CA LYS A 57 -0.21 2.31 -8.96
C LYS A 57 0.16 2.74 -7.55
N GLY A 58 1.40 2.48 -7.13
CA GLY A 58 1.88 2.82 -5.81
C GLY A 58 3.40 2.98 -5.77
N ALA A 59 4.01 2.70 -4.62
CA ALA A 59 5.45 2.70 -4.46
C ALA A 59 6.14 1.84 -5.53
N GLY A 60 7.23 2.37 -6.11
CA GLY A 60 8.01 1.68 -7.14
C GLY A 60 7.43 1.68 -8.56
N ILE A 61 6.32 2.39 -8.82
CA ILE A 61 5.62 2.33 -10.11
C ILE A 61 6.50 2.65 -11.34
N GLU A 62 7.40 3.64 -11.23
CA GLU A 62 8.27 4.01 -12.36
C GLU A 62 9.30 2.92 -12.68
N LYS A 63 9.77 2.19 -11.67
CA LYS A 63 10.65 1.02 -11.88
C LYS A 63 9.88 -0.11 -12.55
N ILE A 64 8.64 -0.36 -12.11
CA ILE A 64 7.76 -1.37 -12.70
C ILE A 64 7.49 -1.09 -14.18
N LYS A 65 7.12 0.15 -14.54
CA LYS A 65 6.89 0.53 -15.94
C LYS A 65 8.11 0.24 -16.83
N LYS A 66 9.33 0.56 -16.37
CA LYS A 66 10.57 0.27 -17.12
C LYS A 66 10.78 -1.23 -17.34
N ILE A 67 10.50 -2.04 -16.32
CA ILE A 67 10.61 -3.50 -16.42
C ILE A 67 9.59 -4.05 -17.43
N MET A 68 8.33 -3.60 -17.36
CA MET A 68 7.28 -4.07 -18.26
C MET A 68 7.57 -3.71 -19.73
N VAL A 69 8.05 -2.49 -20.01
CA VAL A 69 8.49 -2.09 -21.36
C VAL A 69 9.66 -2.95 -21.86
N GLY A 70 10.63 -3.23 -20.99
CA GLY A 70 11.79 -4.07 -21.33
C GLY A 70 11.44 -5.55 -21.60
N LEU A 71 10.35 -6.05 -21.02
CA LEU A 71 9.84 -7.40 -21.24
C LEU A 71 9.01 -7.54 -22.53
N LYS A 72 8.80 -6.45 -23.29
CA LYS A 72 7.88 -6.40 -24.45
C LYS A 72 6.45 -6.87 -24.11
N LEU A 73 6.00 -6.58 -22.89
CA LEU A 73 4.61 -6.74 -22.43
C LEU A 73 3.80 -5.50 -22.78
#